data_AF-A0A2P2JE84-F1
#
_entry.id   AF-A0A2P2JE84-F1
#
_cell.length_a   1.000
_cell.length_b   1.000
_cell.length_c   1.000
_cell.angle_alpha   90.00
_cell.angle_beta   90.00
_cell.angle_gamma   90.00
#
_symmetry.space_group_name_H-M   'P 1'
#
loop_
_entity.id
_entity.type
_entity.pdbx_description
1 polymer ?
#
loop_
_entity_poly.entity_id
_entity_poly.type
_entity_poly.pdbx_seq_one_letter_code
_entity_poly.pdbx_strand_id
1 'polypeptide(L)'
;MGLQSDDDVLIEKGKNPGDPHVVTVNCPDKTGLACDICRIILDFGLYITKGDVSTDGKWCYIVFWVVPHSRTVIIWSNLKKRLLFVCPSGIVSFYLNPQAAQSASSPVYLLKFFCLDRKGLLHDVTQVLCELEFTIQSVKVMTNPDGRILDLFFVTDNLELLHTKNRQDKTWEQLHAVLGESCTSCELQLAGPEYQHHQSMPSLSPAITEELFNCDILDKESHSQALSPALKRVRNASVVVDNSLSPAHTLLQISCIDHKGLLYDIMRTLKDCNIQIAYGRFSPNKSGYRELDLFIQQKDGKKIVDPEKQSALCFRLKIEMLHPLRVVVANRGPDTELVVADPVELSGRGRPRVFYDVTLALKSLGICIFLV
;
A
#
# COMPACT_ATOMS: atom_id res chain seq x y z
N MET A 1 -23.49 15.97 -21.69
CA MET A 1 -22.38 16.74 -21.10
C MET A 1 -22.42 16.53 -19.60
N GLY A 2 -21.51 15.73 -19.05
CA GLY A 2 -21.29 15.60 -17.62
C GLY A 2 -19.79 15.63 -17.41
N LEU A 3 -19.25 16.84 -17.21
CA LEU A 3 -17.87 16.99 -16.72
C LEU A 3 -17.81 16.34 -15.34
N GLN A 4 -16.68 15.70 -15.00
CA GLN A 4 -16.33 15.39 -13.62
C GLN A 4 -16.55 16.68 -12.80
N SER A 5 -17.51 16.66 -11.88
CA SER A 5 -17.78 17.84 -11.05
C SER A 5 -16.65 17.94 -10.03
N ASP A 6 -16.28 19.15 -9.64
CA ASP A 6 -15.34 19.36 -8.53
C ASP A 6 -15.89 18.84 -7.18
N ASP A 7 -17.15 18.39 -7.19
CA ASP A 7 -17.92 17.76 -6.11
C ASP A 7 -17.73 16.23 -6.00
N ASP A 8 -17.14 15.56 -6.99
CA ASP A 8 -16.98 14.09 -6.95
C ASP A 8 -16.04 13.65 -5.81
N VAL A 9 -15.10 14.51 -5.42
CA VAL A 9 -14.22 14.31 -4.28
C VAL A 9 -14.16 15.59 -3.44
N LEU A 10 -14.56 15.49 -2.17
CA LEU A 10 -14.47 16.57 -1.21
C LEU A 10 -13.48 16.21 -0.10
N ILE A 11 -12.64 17.17 0.29
CA ILE A 11 -11.71 17.02 1.42
C ILE A 11 -11.98 18.15 2.41
N GLU A 12 -12.57 17.81 3.55
CA GLU A 12 -12.86 18.74 4.62
C GLU A 12 -11.77 18.68 5.70
N LYS A 13 -11.31 19.86 6.13
CA LYS A 13 -10.28 19.98 7.16
C LYS A 13 -10.86 19.70 8.55
N GLY A 14 -10.13 18.94 9.38
CA GLY A 14 -10.45 18.79 10.80
C GLY A 14 -10.55 20.15 11.50
N LYS A 15 -11.49 20.29 12.43
CA LYS A 15 -11.79 21.56 13.10
C LYS A 15 -10.64 22.02 14.01
N ASN A 16 -10.04 21.07 14.74
CA ASN A 16 -8.93 21.32 15.65
C ASN A 16 -7.65 20.57 15.22
N PRO A 17 -6.46 20.98 15.72
CA PRO A 17 -5.24 20.21 15.53
C PRO A 17 -5.40 18.78 16.08
N GLY A 18 -5.17 17.78 15.23
CA GLY A 18 -5.33 16.37 15.57
C GLY A 18 -6.71 15.78 15.24
N ASP A 19 -7.70 16.61 14.92
CA ASP A 19 -8.98 16.11 14.40
C ASP A 19 -8.77 15.49 13.01
N PRO A 20 -9.46 14.38 12.70
CA PRO A 20 -9.39 13.77 11.39
C PRO A 20 -9.93 14.70 10.31
N HIS A 21 -9.26 14.70 9.16
CA HIS A 21 -9.80 15.26 7.93
C HIS A 21 -10.83 14.29 7.35
N VAL A 22 -11.84 14.79 6.65
CA VAL A 22 -12.88 13.96 6.04
C VAL A 22 -12.69 13.96 4.53
N VAL A 23 -12.47 12.78 3.96
CA VAL A 23 -12.43 12.56 2.52
C VAL A 23 -13.74 11.91 2.10
N THR A 24 -14.52 12.61 1.30
CA THR A 24 -15.77 12.13 0.73
C THR A 24 -15.59 11.92 -0.77
N VAL A 25 -15.97 10.75 -1.26
CA VAL A 25 -15.98 10.41 -2.69
C VAL A 25 -17.39 10.02 -3.08
N ASN A 26 -17.95 10.71 -4.06
CA ASN A 26 -19.27 10.49 -4.61
C ASN A 26 -19.17 10.41 -6.13
N CYS A 27 -19.10 9.20 -6.67
CA CYS A 27 -18.85 8.98 -8.10
C CYS A 27 -19.47 7.67 -8.58
N PRO A 28 -19.50 7.41 -9.90
CA PRO A 28 -19.93 6.12 -10.42
C PRO A 28 -19.13 4.98 -9.80
N ASP A 29 -19.77 3.85 -9.56
CA ASP A 29 -19.14 2.70 -8.93
C ASP A 29 -18.31 1.89 -9.93
N LYS A 30 -17.21 1.31 -9.44
CA LYS A 30 -16.46 0.27 -10.14
C LYS A 30 -15.97 -0.77 -9.13
N THR A 31 -15.89 -2.02 -9.56
CA THR A 31 -15.32 -3.08 -8.73
C THR A 31 -13.89 -2.71 -8.30
N GLY A 32 -13.63 -2.75 -6.99
CA GLY A 32 -12.32 -2.43 -6.42
C GLY A 32 -12.05 -0.95 -6.17
N LEU A 33 -13.01 -0.04 -6.39
CA LEU A 33 -12.83 1.40 -6.16
C LEU A 33 -12.40 1.73 -4.73
N ALA A 34 -13.05 1.15 -3.72
CA ALA A 34 -12.68 1.36 -2.32
C ALA A 34 -11.23 0.94 -2.02
N CYS A 35 -10.76 -0.15 -2.63
CA CYS A 35 -9.36 -0.58 -2.52
C CYS A 35 -8.41 0.46 -3.16
N ASP A 36 -8.72 0.94 -4.37
CA ASP A 36 -7.90 1.94 -5.05
C ASP A 36 -7.83 3.26 -4.26
N ILE A 37 -8.95 3.68 -3.65
CA ILE A 37 -9.01 4.86 -2.77
C ILE A 37 -8.18 4.65 -1.50
N CYS A 38 -8.34 3.51 -0.81
CA CYS A 38 -7.56 3.19 0.38
C CYS A 38 -6.06 3.19 0.08
N ARG A 39 -5.67 2.66 -1.08
CA ARG A 39 -4.29 2.66 -1.57
C ARG A 39 -3.74 4.08 -1.72
N ILE A 40 -4.46 4.96 -2.42
CA ILE A 40 -4.05 6.36 -2.60
C ILE A 40 -3.87 7.04 -1.24
N ILE A 41 -4.83 6.86 -0.33
CA ILE A 41 -4.74 7.44 1.02
C ILE A 41 -3.45 6.96 1.73
N LEU A 42 -3.13 5.67 1.65
CA LEU A 42 -1.89 5.13 2.22
C LEU A 42 -0.62 5.63 1.52
N ASP A 43 -0.63 5.76 0.19
CA ASP A 43 0.48 6.32 -0.59
C ASP A 43 0.84 7.73 -0.10
N PHE A 44 -0.17 8.54 0.25
CA PHE A 44 0.01 9.88 0.83
C PHE A 44 0.37 9.88 2.33
N GLY A 45 0.56 8.72 2.95
CA GLY A 45 0.88 8.63 4.38
C GLY A 45 -0.26 8.94 5.31
N LEU A 46 -1.48 8.87 4.83
CA LEU A 46 -2.65 9.00 5.65
C LEU A 46 -3.04 7.64 6.22
N TYR A 47 -3.62 7.69 7.40
CA TYR A 47 -4.19 6.54 8.07
C TYR A 47 -5.70 6.75 8.24
N ILE A 48 -6.49 5.77 7.83
CA ILE A 48 -7.96 5.82 7.91
C ILE A 48 -8.36 5.42 9.33
N THR A 49 -9.08 6.31 10.02
CA THR A 49 -9.52 6.14 11.41
C THR A 49 -10.99 5.78 11.54
N LYS A 50 -11.80 6.00 10.50
CA LYS A 50 -13.21 5.62 10.43
C LYS A 50 -13.58 5.63 8.96
N GLY A 51 -14.57 4.84 8.57
CA GLY A 51 -15.11 4.86 7.22
C GLY A 51 -16.55 4.41 7.12
N ASP A 52 -17.27 4.97 6.17
CA ASP A 52 -18.57 4.50 5.74
C ASP A 52 -18.54 4.37 4.20
N VAL A 53 -19.03 3.26 3.66
CA VAL A 53 -19.08 2.95 2.22
C VAL A 53 -20.51 2.53 1.90
N SER A 54 -21.08 3.08 0.84
CA SER A 54 -22.40 2.70 0.34
C SER A 54 -22.39 2.73 -1.18
N THR A 55 -22.99 1.74 -1.84
CA THR A 55 -23.16 1.73 -3.29
C THR A 55 -24.44 1.02 -3.68
N ASP A 56 -25.04 1.45 -4.79
CA ASP A 56 -26.15 0.76 -5.46
C ASP A 56 -25.67 -0.10 -6.66
N GLY A 57 -24.35 -0.24 -6.81
CA GLY A 57 -23.68 -0.91 -7.92
C GLY A 57 -23.51 -0.04 -9.17
N LYS A 58 -24.06 1.17 -9.19
CA LYS A 58 -23.89 2.17 -10.27
C LYS A 58 -23.21 3.44 -9.77
N TRP A 59 -23.53 3.85 -8.55
CA TRP A 59 -22.99 5.01 -7.85
C TRP A 59 -22.53 4.58 -6.47
N CYS A 60 -21.40 5.12 -6.05
CA CYS A 60 -20.86 4.91 -4.73
C CYS A 60 -20.75 6.23 -3.96
N TYR A 61 -20.88 6.11 -2.64
CA TYR A 61 -20.67 7.16 -1.67
C TYR A 61 -19.75 6.60 -0.58
N ILE A 62 -18.55 7.17 -0.49
CA ILE A 62 -17.49 6.73 0.42
C ILE A 62 -17.08 7.93 1.27
N VAL A 63 -17.05 7.75 2.60
CA VAL A 63 -16.58 8.77 3.54
C VAL A 63 -15.50 8.13 4.41
N PHE A 64 -14.30 8.70 4.38
CA PHE A 64 -13.17 8.26 5.20
C PHE A 64 -12.65 9.39 6.06
N TRP A 65 -12.47 9.11 7.35
CA TRP A 65 -11.83 10.01 8.29
C TRP A 65 -10.34 9.67 8.35
N VAL A 66 -9.50 10.59 7.91
CA VAL A 66 -8.07 10.35 7.71
C VAL A 66 -7.21 11.25 8.59
N VAL A 67 -6.11 10.70 9.10
CA VAL A 67 -5.14 11.42 9.92
C VAL A 67 -3.74 11.21 9.31
N PRO A 68 -2.91 12.27 9.20
CA PRO A 68 -1.52 12.13 8.76
C PRO A 68 -0.71 11.26 9.72
N HIS A 69 0.14 10.40 9.19
CA HIS A 69 1.19 9.77 10.00
C HIS A 69 2.19 10.84 10.44
N SER A 70 2.66 10.75 11.69
CA SER A 70 3.59 11.74 12.26
C SER A 70 4.75 12.00 11.31
N ARG A 71 5.01 13.28 10.99
CA ARG A 71 6.08 13.78 10.10
C ARG A 71 5.81 13.79 8.59
N THR A 72 4.63 13.34 8.11
CA THR A 72 4.32 13.45 6.68
C THR A 72 3.74 14.82 6.34
N VAL A 73 4.38 15.55 5.42
CA VAL A 73 3.82 16.77 4.82
C VAL A 73 2.88 16.35 3.68
N ILE A 74 1.61 16.76 3.76
CA ILE A 74 0.58 16.32 2.81
C ILE A 74 0.15 17.48 1.93
N ILE A 75 0.31 17.30 0.62
CA ILE A 75 -0.21 18.20 -0.41
C ILE A 75 -1.64 17.75 -0.76
N TRP A 76 -2.62 18.26 -0.02
CA TRP A 76 -4.03 17.86 -0.15
C TRP A 76 -4.62 18.05 -1.55
N SER A 77 -4.13 19.04 -2.32
CA SER A 77 -4.54 19.22 -3.72
C SER A 77 -4.16 18.06 -4.62
N ASN A 78 -2.99 17.43 -4.38
CA ASN A 78 -2.53 16.30 -5.17
C ASN A 78 -3.28 15.04 -4.77
N LEU A 79 -3.57 14.87 -3.47
CA LEU A 79 -4.45 13.81 -2.99
C LEU A 79 -5.83 13.89 -3.68
N LYS A 80 -6.46 15.08 -3.71
CA LYS A 80 -7.75 15.29 -4.39
C LYS A 80 -7.67 14.88 -5.87
N LYS A 81 -6.64 15.33 -6.59
CA LYS A 81 -6.43 14.98 -8.01
C LYS A 81 -6.27 13.47 -8.23
N ARG A 82 -5.50 12.79 -7.38
CA ARG A 82 -5.27 11.34 -7.47
C ARG A 82 -6.54 10.54 -7.20
N LEU A 83 -7.34 10.98 -6.23
CA LEU A 83 -8.64 10.39 -5.94
C LEU A 83 -9.60 10.57 -7.13
N LEU A 84 -9.70 11.78 -7.69
CA LEU A 84 -10.51 12.06 -8.89
C LEU A 84 -10.09 11.20 -10.09
N PHE A 85 -8.79 11.01 -10.30
CA PHE A 85 -8.26 10.21 -11.40
C PHE A 85 -8.72 8.73 -11.35
N VAL A 86 -8.92 8.20 -10.15
CA VAL A 86 -9.37 6.80 -9.96
C VAL A 86 -10.89 6.64 -10.07
N CYS A 87 -11.64 7.73 -9.90
CA CYS A 87 -13.09 7.74 -10.03
C CYS A 87 -13.50 7.47 -11.50
N PRO A 88 -14.41 6.53 -11.78
CA PRO A 88 -14.91 6.31 -13.13
C PRO A 88 -15.67 7.55 -13.62
N SER A 89 -15.43 7.95 -14.86
CA SER A 89 -16.24 8.98 -15.51
C SER A 89 -17.61 8.39 -15.86
N GLY A 90 -18.71 9.09 -15.58
CA GLY A 90 -20.09 8.65 -15.85
C GLY A 90 -20.48 8.52 -17.34
N ILE A 91 -19.51 8.46 -18.25
CA ILE A 91 -19.75 8.16 -19.66
C ILE A 91 -19.90 6.65 -19.76
N VAL A 92 -21.10 6.23 -20.16
CA VAL A 92 -21.40 4.82 -20.35
C VAL A 92 -20.48 4.24 -21.43
N SER A 93 -19.52 3.40 -21.04
CA SER A 93 -18.79 2.53 -21.97
C SER A 93 -19.72 1.40 -22.43
N PHE A 94 -20.76 1.73 -23.18
CA PHE A 94 -21.45 0.75 -24.01
C PHE A 94 -20.48 0.34 -25.14
N TYR A 95 -20.07 -0.93 -25.16
CA TYR A 95 -19.38 -1.62 -26.26
C TYR A 95 -17.93 -1.26 -26.58
N LEU A 96 -17.12 -0.81 -25.62
CA LEU A 96 -15.68 -1.01 -25.71
C LEU A 96 -15.28 -1.97 -24.62
N ASN A 97 -15.03 -3.21 -25.03
CA ASN A 97 -14.22 -4.16 -24.31
C ASN A 97 -13.05 -3.39 -23.69
N PRO A 98 -12.89 -3.33 -22.36
CA PRO A 98 -11.65 -2.84 -21.79
C PRO A 98 -10.61 -3.93 -22.06
N GLN A 99 -10.19 -4.06 -23.32
CA GLN A 99 -8.77 -4.31 -23.55
C GLN A 99 -8.12 -3.23 -22.72
N ALA A 100 -7.50 -3.68 -21.61
CA ALA A 100 -6.70 -2.85 -20.74
C ALA A 100 -6.05 -1.81 -21.65
N ALA A 101 -6.43 -0.54 -21.49
CA ALA A 101 -5.61 0.51 -22.02
C ALA A 101 -4.25 0.17 -21.43
N GLN A 102 -3.37 -0.39 -22.27
CA GLN A 102 -1.98 -0.60 -21.93
C GLN A 102 -1.52 0.83 -21.76
N SER A 103 -1.65 1.34 -20.53
CA SER A 103 -1.05 2.58 -20.12
C SER A 103 0.39 2.42 -20.54
N ALA A 104 0.81 3.21 -21.52
CA ALA A 104 2.21 3.26 -21.91
C ALA A 104 2.99 3.37 -20.60
N SER A 105 3.85 2.40 -20.33
CA SER A 105 4.57 2.33 -19.05
C SER A 105 5.19 3.69 -18.82
N SER A 106 4.80 4.38 -17.73
CA SER A 106 5.40 5.67 -17.40
C SER A 106 6.93 5.50 -17.38
N PRO A 107 7.68 6.46 -17.93
CA PRO A 107 9.11 6.32 -18.08
C PRO A 107 9.76 6.04 -16.72
N VAL A 108 10.68 5.08 -16.71
CA VAL A 108 11.50 4.80 -15.54
C VAL A 108 12.73 5.68 -15.60
N TYR A 109 13.06 6.32 -14.50
CA TYR A 109 14.21 7.16 -14.33
C TYR A 109 15.20 6.52 -13.37
N LEU A 110 16.48 6.72 -13.61
CA LEU A 110 17.56 6.32 -12.75
C LEU A 110 18.06 7.54 -11.98
N LEU A 111 17.83 7.55 -10.67
CA LEU A 111 18.52 8.42 -9.72
C LEU A 111 19.76 7.69 -9.22
N LYS A 112 20.92 8.26 -9.47
CA LYS A 112 22.22 7.75 -9.04
C LYS A 112 22.91 8.79 -8.19
N PHE A 113 23.40 8.42 -7.02
CA PHE A 113 24.25 9.32 -6.24
C PHE A 113 25.42 8.59 -5.60
N PHE A 114 26.50 9.34 -5.41
CA PHE A 114 27.73 8.90 -4.77
C PHE A 114 28.03 9.79 -3.57
N CYS A 115 27.92 9.25 -2.36
CA CYS A 115 28.05 10.04 -1.13
C CYS A 115 28.66 9.22 0.01
N LEU A 116 29.12 9.88 1.07
CA LEU A 116 29.55 9.20 2.30
C LEU A 116 28.35 8.56 2.99
N ASP A 117 28.49 7.30 3.42
CA ASP A 117 27.40 6.63 4.12
C ASP A 117 27.11 7.28 5.46
N ARG A 118 25.83 7.33 5.83
CA ARG A 118 25.40 7.71 7.17
C ARG A 118 24.13 6.97 7.56
N LYS A 119 23.99 6.73 8.86
CA LYS A 119 22.79 6.07 9.42
C LYS A 119 21.52 6.80 8.99
N GLY A 120 20.62 6.05 8.36
CA GLY A 120 19.32 6.55 7.90
C GLY A 120 19.33 7.30 6.57
N LEU A 121 20.45 7.37 5.86
CA LEU A 121 20.54 8.04 4.56
C LEU A 121 19.54 7.49 3.54
N LEU A 122 19.48 6.16 3.39
CA LEU A 122 18.52 5.50 2.52
C LEU A 122 17.07 5.90 2.84
N HIS A 123 16.74 6.02 4.12
CA HIS A 123 15.42 6.46 4.54
C HIS A 123 15.17 7.93 4.20
N ASP A 124 16.14 8.80 4.42
CA ASP A 124 15.99 10.24 4.12
C ASP A 124 15.76 10.48 2.63
N VAL A 125 16.49 9.76 1.75
CA VAL A 125 16.27 9.81 0.30
C VAL A 125 14.90 9.22 -0.05
N THR A 126 14.54 8.07 0.53
CA THR A 126 13.22 7.45 0.33
C THR A 126 12.08 8.39 0.75
N GLN A 127 12.28 9.15 1.83
CA GLN A 127 11.32 10.15 2.30
C GLN A 127 11.14 11.27 1.27
N VAL A 128 12.22 11.85 0.74
CA VAL A 128 12.14 12.88 -0.31
C VAL A 128 11.41 12.35 -1.55
N LEU A 129 11.75 11.13 -1.99
CA LEU A 129 11.09 10.50 -3.14
C LEU A 129 9.58 10.30 -2.88
N CYS A 130 9.18 9.84 -1.69
CA CYS A 130 7.78 9.73 -1.31
C CYS A 130 7.05 11.08 -1.24
N GLU A 131 7.66 12.11 -0.64
CA GLU A 131 7.08 13.47 -0.53
C GLU A 131 6.91 14.14 -1.89
N LEU A 132 7.79 13.82 -2.84
CA LEU A 132 7.68 14.25 -4.21
C LEU A 132 6.73 13.37 -5.03
N GLU A 133 6.12 12.32 -4.49
CA GLU A 133 5.26 11.37 -5.21
C GLU A 133 5.99 10.56 -6.31
N PHE A 134 7.26 10.21 -6.09
CA PHE A 134 7.93 9.18 -6.89
C PHE A 134 7.60 7.78 -6.37
N THR A 135 7.38 6.85 -7.29
CA THR A 135 7.31 5.42 -6.99
C THR A 135 8.68 4.81 -7.18
N ILE A 136 9.23 4.19 -6.14
CA ILE A 136 10.48 3.42 -6.23
C ILE A 136 10.14 2.03 -6.74
N GLN A 137 10.74 1.64 -7.86
CA GLN A 137 10.56 0.32 -8.45
C GLN A 137 11.63 -0.67 -8.01
N SER A 138 12.88 -0.21 -7.94
CA SER A 138 13.99 -0.99 -7.40
C SER A 138 15.07 -0.06 -6.87
N VAL A 139 15.82 -0.54 -5.88
CA VAL A 139 16.98 0.15 -5.33
C VAL A 139 18.13 -0.83 -5.28
N LYS A 140 19.30 -0.37 -5.73
CA LYS A 140 20.57 -1.06 -5.54
C LYS A 140 21.49 -0.14 -4.77
N VAL A 141 21.88 -0.61 -3.59
CA VAL A 141 22.79 0.10 -2.69
C VAL A 141 24.11 -0.65 -2.75
N MET A 142 25.20 0.07 -2.99
CA MET A 142 26.54 -0.51 -3.09
C MET A 142 27.50 0.27 -2.20
N THR A 143 28.14 -0.40 -1.26
CA THR A 143 29.12 0.24 -0.36
C THR A 143 30.53 -0.06 -0.85
N ASN A 144 31.32 0.99 -1.02
CA ASN A 144 32.72 0.90 -1.40
C ASN A 144 33.61 0.74 -0.14
N PRO A 145 34.81 0.15 -0.27
CA PRO A 145 35.75 -0.01 0.84
C PRO A 145 36.22 1.31 1.49
N ASP A 146 36.07 2.44 0.80
CA ASP A 146 36.39 3.78 1.31
C ASP A 146 35.27 4.39 2.18
N GLY A 147 34.19 3.63 2.44
CA GLY A 147 33.04 4.07 3.24
C GLY A 147 32.03 4.94 2.47
N ARG A 148 32.20 5.10 1.15
CA ARG A 148 31.22 5.77 0.29
C ARG A 148 30.23 4.78 -0.28
N ILE A 149 29.04 5.25 -0.58
CA ILE A 149 27.99 4.45 -1.23
C ILE A 149 27.70 4.97 -2.63
N LEU A 150 27.47 4.04 -3.54
CA LEU A 150 26.87 4.26 -4.85
C LEU A 150 25.48 3.65 -4.84
N ASP A 151 24.47 4.51 -4.76
CA ASP A 151 23.09 4.08 -4.74
C ASP A 151 22.41 4.39 -6.07
N LEU A 152 21.66 3.41 -6.56
CA LEU A 152 20.90 3.45 -7.80
C LEU A 152 19.43 3.22 -7.47
N PHE A 153 18.61 4.23 -7.66
CA PHE A 153 17.15 4.17 -7.49
C PHE A 153 16.50 4.23 -8.86
N PHE A 154 15.72 3.20 -9.18
CA PHE A 154 14.86 3.20 -10.36
C PHE A 154 13.49 3.68 -9.92
N VAL A 155 13.09 4.85 -10.42
CA VAL A 155 11.89 5.57 -9.96
C VAL A 155 10.97 5.95 -11.11
N THR A 156 9.67 6.06 -10.83
CA THR A 156 8.67 6.60 -11.74
C THR A 156 8.04 7.84 -11.13
N ASP A 157 7.92 8.90 -11.93
CA ASP A 157 7.22 10.11 -11.51
C ASP A 157 5.70 9.93 -11.64
N ASN A 158 4.97 9.85 -10.52
CA ASN A 158 3.51 9.69 -10.57
C ASN A 158 2.78 10.96 -11.03
N LEU A 159 3.47 12.11 -11.08
CA LEU A 159 2.95 13.34 -11.65
C LEU A 159 3.23 13.44 -13.16
N GLU A 160 4.12 12.59 -13.70
CA GLU A 160 4.58 12.62 -15.10
C GLU A 160 5.15 13.99 -15.53
N LEU A 161 5.66 14.78 -14.59
CA LEU A 161 6.17 16.14 -14.84
C LEU A 161 7.69 16.22 -14.88
N LEU A 162 8.41 15.10 -14.70
CA LEU A 162 9.87 15.10 -14.63
C LEU A 162 10.57 15.56 -15.91
N HIS A 163 9.86 15.59 -17.03
CA HIS A 163 10.34 16.20 -18.27
C HIS A 163 10.43 17.74 -18.19
N THR A 164 9.80 18.37 -17.18
CA THR A 164 9.84 19.82 -16.98
C THR A 164 11.00 20.24 -16.08
N LYS A 165 11.66 21.35 -16.44
CA LYS A 165 12.79 21.89 -15.68
C LYS A 165 12.41 22.24 -14.22
N ASN A 166 11.23 22.82 -14.00
CA ASN A 166 10.76 23.17 -12.66
C ASN A 166 10.65 21.93 -11.73
N ARG A 167 10.15 20.80 -12.25
CA ARG A 167 10.06 19.55 -11.50
C ARG A 167 11.43 18.98 -11.18
N GLN A 168 12.37 19.04 -12.13
CA GLN A 168 13.75 18.61 -11.94
C GLN A 168 14.45 19.47 -10.88
N ASP A 169 14.38 20.81 -11.01
CA ASP A 169 15.02 21.76 -10.09
C ASP A 169 14.52 21.56 -8.65
N LYS A 170 13.20 21.42 -8.46
CA LYS A 170 12.62 21.13 -7.14
C LYS A 170 13.09 19.78 -6.58
N THR A 171 13.17 18.75 -7.43
CA THR A 171 13.65 17.42 -7.01
C THR A 171 15.11 17.50 -6.59
N TRP A 172 15.93 18.24 -7.33
CA TRP A 172 17.34 18.46 -7.02
C TRP A 172 17.53 19.20 -5.71
N GLU A 173 16.80 20.28 -5.49
CA GLU A 173 16.86 21.07 -4.27
C GLU A 173 16.61 20.21 -3.02
N GLN A 174 15.55 19.39 -3.05
CA GLN A 174 15.21 18.51 -1.93
C GLN A 174 16.20 17.36 -1.72
N LEU A 175 16.69 16.75 -2.81
CA LEU A 175 17.72 15.73 -2.72
C LEU A 175 19.03 16.29 -2.17
N HIS A 176 19.48 17.46 -2.65
CA HIS A 176 20.67 18.12 -2.15
C HIS A 176 20.55 18.51 -0.66
N ALA A 177 19.36 18.91 -0.20
CA ALA A 177 19.13 19.19 1.22
C ALA A 177 19.36 17.96 2.12
N VAL A 178 19.10 16.74 1.62
CA VAL A 178 19.28 15.49 2.36
C VAL A 178 20.68 14.91 2.21
N LEU A 179 21.22 14.94 0.99
CA LEU A 179 22.53 14.40 0.63
C LEU A 179 23.66 15.27 1.19
N GLY A 180 23.42 16.58 1.31
CA GLY A 180 24.36 17.57 1.85
C GLY A 180 25.66 17.68 1.05
N GLU A 181 26.67 18.33 1.65
CA GLU A 181 28.01 18.50 1.06
C GLU A 181 28.81 17.19 0.95
N SER A 182 28.32 16.12 1.57
CA SER A 182 28.96 14.79 1.55
C SER A 182 28.74 14.04 0.24
N CYS A 183 27.90 14.56 -0.65
CA CYS A 183 27.61 13.98 -1.95
C CYS A 183 28.53 14.54 -3.03
N THR A 184 29.26 13.64 -3.70
CA THR A 184 30.22 13.99 -4.76
C THR A 184 29.57 14.05 -6.14
N SER A 185 28.58 13.20 -6.40
CA SER A 185 27.78 13.27 -7.62
C SER A 185 26.35 12.82 -7.36
N CYS A 186 25.41 13.47 -8.04
CA CYS A 186 23.98 13.11 -8.05
C CYS A 186 23.48 13.34 -9.47
N GLU A 187 22.95 12.29 -10.10
CA GLU A 187 22.53 12.23 -11.50
C GLU A 187 21.11 11.68 -11.57
N LEU A 188 20.21 12.33 -12.30
CA LEU A 188 18.86 11.82 -12.60
C LEU A 188 18.68 11.84 -14.10
N GLN A 189 18.49 10.65 -14.66
CA GLN A 189 18.38 10.44 -16.10
C GLN A 189 17.30 9.40 -16.42
N LEU A 190 16.89 9.32 -17.68
CA LEU A 190 16.02 8.23 -18.12
C LEU A 190 16.79 6.90 -17.96
N ALA A 191 16.15 5.88 -17.40
CA ALA A 191 16.77 4.59 -17.22
C ALA A 191 17.07 3.95 -18.59
N GLY A 192 18.32 3.52 -18.79
CA GLY A 192 18.76 2.84 -20.01
C GLY A 192 18.41 1.35 -20.01
N PRO A 193 18.95 0.58 -20.98
CA PRO A 193 18.69 -0.86 -21.11
C PRO A 193 19.13 -1.67 -19.88
N GLU A 194 19.97 -1.13 -19.01
CA GLU A 194 20.32 -1.71 -17.70
C GLU A 194 19.07 -2.07 -16.90
N TYR A 195 18.01 -1.26 -16.93
CA TYR A 195 16.77 -1.52 -16.21
C TYR A 195 16.06 -2.80 -16.68
N GLN A 196 16.12 -3.14 -17.97
CA GLN A 196 15.46 -4.33 -18.52
C GLN A 196 16.14 -5.64 -18.06
N HIS A 197 17.46 -5.64 -17.91
CA HIS A 197 18.18 -6.79 -17.33
C HIS A 197 17.89 -6.98 -15.83
N HIS A 198 17.44 -5.93 -15.13
CA HIS A 198 17.20 -5.93 -13.69
C HIS A 198 15.82 -6.46 -13.26
N GLN A 199 14.89 -6.74 -14.18
CA GLN A 199 13.63 -7.43 -13.83
C GLN A 199 13.84 -8.88 -13.38
N SER A 200 15.05 -9.44 -13.58
CA SER A 200 15.39 -10.76 -13.06
C SER A 200 15.66 -10.67 -11.56
N MET A 201 14.63 -10.94 -10.76
CA MET A 201 14.75 -11.08 -9.31
C MET A 201 15.79 -12.16 -8.99
N PRO A 202 16.70 -11.95 -8.01
CA PRO A 202 17.52 -13.05 -7.52
C PRO A 202 16.60 -14.15 -7.00
N SER A 203 16.79 -15.40 -7.47
CA SER A 203 15.94 -16.50 -7.04
C SER A 203 16.15 -16.74 -5.55
N LEU A 204 15.09 -16.57 -4.76
CA LEU A 204 15.08 -16.91 -3.34
C LEU A 204 15.37 -18.40 -3.19
N SER A 205 16.07 -18.78 -2.11
CA SER A 205 16.25 -20.20 -1.82
C SER A 205 14.88 -20.84 -1.52
N PRO A 206 14.70 -22.14 -1.79
CA PRO A 206 13.45 -22.84 -1.46
C PRO A 206 13.08 -22.70 0.02
N ALA A 207 14.07 -22.72 0.92
CA ALA A 207 13.87 -22.56 2.36
C ALA A 207 13.28 -21.18 2.74
N ILE A 208 13.83 -20.09 2.19
CA ILE A 208 13.30 -18.73 2.44
C ILE A 208 11.90 -18.58 1.81
N THR A 209 11.68 -19.21 0.66
CA THR A 209 10.38 -19.19 -0.03
C THR A 209 9.32 -19.92 0.80
N GLU A 210 9.64 -21.10 1.33
CA GLU A 210 8.75 -21.84 2.22
C GLU A 210 8.47 -21.06 3.50
N GLU A 211 9.46 -20.47 4.14
CA GLU A 211 9.27 -19.66 5.36
C GLU A 211 8.40 -18.42 5.11
N LEU A 212 8.60 -17.73 3.99
CA LEU A 212 7.80 -16.57 3.62
C LEU A 212 6.38 -16.93 3.20
N PHE A 213 6.19 -18.05 2.47
CA PHE A 213 4.93 -18.32 1.75
C PHE A 213 4.09 -19.48 2.29
N ASN A 214 4.59 -20.28 3.24
CA ASN A 214 3.79 -21.35 3.84
C ASN A 214 2.66 -20.79 4.71
N CYS A 215 1.43 -21.07 4.29
CA CYS A 215 0.21 -20.70 5.00
C CYS A 215 -0.24 -21.76 6.02
N ASP A 216 0.56 -22.81 6.24
CA ASP A 216 0.32 -23.93 7.18
C ASP A 216 0.26 -23.51 8.66
N ILE A 217 0.47 -22.22 8.94
CA ILE A 217 0.51 -21.58 10.26
C ILE A 217 -0.78 -21.84 11.05
N LEU A 218 -1.93 -22.03 10.40
CA LEU A 218 -3.20 -22.30 11.09
C LEU A 218 -3.42 -23.77 11.49
N ASP A 219 -2.84 -24.74 10.76
CA ASP A 219 -3.12 -26.17 10.97
C ASP A 219 -2.00 -26.92 11.72
N LYS A 220 -0.72 -26.52 11.58
CA LYS A 220 0.42 -27.24 12.20
C LYS A 220 0.79 -26.77 13.62
N GLU A 221 0.18 -25.70 14.13
CA GLU A 221 0.57 -25.07 15.41
C GLU A 221 -0.16 -25.60 16.66
N SER A 222 -0.85 -26.73 16.55
CA SER A 222 -1.43 -27.45 17.69
C SER A 222 -0.37 -28.04 18.65
N HIS A 223 0.92 -28.00 18.30
CA HIS A 223 1.97 -28.77 19.02
C HIS A 223 3.31 -28.06 19.35
N SER A 224 3.48 -26.74 19.19
CA SER A 224 4.74 -26.06 19.60
C SER A 224 4.58 -25.19 20.87
N GLN A 225 5.28 -25.58 21.94
CA GLN A 225 5.12 -25.08 23.32
C GLN A 225 5.85 -23.75 23.65
N ALA A 226 6.20 -22.90 22.69
CA ALA A 226 6.83 -21.60 23.00
C ALA A 226 6.39 -20.49 22.03
N LEU A 227 5.22 -19.90 22.29
CA LEU A 227 4.64 -18.85 21.45
C LEU A 227 5.13 -17.46 21.89
N SER A 228 5.61 -16.66 20.95
CA SER A 228 5.95 -15.24 21.19
C SER A 228 4.70 -14.43 21.61
N PRO A 229 4.83 -13.29 22.32
CA PRO A 229 3.69 -12.46 22.74
C PRO A 229 2.82 -11.97 21.57
N ALA A 230 3.40 -11.83 20.37
CA ALA A 230 2.72 -11.49 19.13
C ALA A 230 1.77 -12.61 18.66
N LEU A 231 2.07 -13.87 18.97
CA LEU A 231 1.30 -15.03 18.55
C LEU A 231 0.06 -15.28 19.45
N LYS A 232 0.01 -14.67 20.65
CA LYS A 232 -1.24 -14.57 21.45
C LYS A 232 -2.23 -13.54 20.88
N ARG A 233 -1.75 -12.55 20.11
CA ARG A 233 -2.61 -11.57 19.40
C ARG A 233 -3.28 -12.17 18.16
N VAL A 234 -2.66 -13.20 17.56
CA VAL A 234 -3.16 -13.93 16.37
C VAL A 234 -4.51 -14.62 16.62
N ARG A 235 -4.81 -15.00 17.87
CA ARG A 235 -6.12 -15.57 18.25
C ARG A 235 -7.29 -14.57 18.25
N ASN A 236 -7.02 -13.26 18.10
CA ASN A 236 -8.04 -12.23 18.33
C ASN A 236 -8.61 -11.61 17.05
N ALA A 237 -8.29 -12.15 15.87
CA ALA A 237 -8.96 -11.79 14.63
C ALA A 237 -10.20 -12.70 14.40
N SER A 238 -11.39 -12.15 14.58
CA SER A 238 -12.65 -12.85 14.29
C SER A 238 -13.25 -12.35 13.00
N VAL A 239 -13.66 -13.29 12.13
CA VAL A 239 -14.43 -13.01 10.93
C VAL A 239 -15.69 -13.85 11.02
N VAL A 240 -16.85 -13.20 11.18
CA VAL A 240 -18.16 -13.82 11.33
C VAL A 240 -18.97 -13.53 10.09
N VAL A 241 -19.68 -14.54 9.60
CA VAL A 241 -20.54 -14.45 8.42
C VAL A 241 -21.98 -14.64 8.85
N ASP A 242 -22.86 -13.73 8.42
CA ASP A 242 -24.29 -13.80 8.69
C ASP A 242 -25.11 -13.55 7.41
N ASN A 243 -26.01 -14.47 7.10
CA ASN A 243 -26.91 -14.41 5.94
C ASN A 243 -28.39 -14.16 6.32
N SER A 244 -28.67 -13.90 7.60
CA SER A 244 -30.00 -13.71 8.16
C SER A 244 -30.48 -12.26 8.13
N LEU A 245 -29.57 -11.31 8.29
CA LEU A 245 -29.87 -9.87 8.38
C LEU A 245 -30.22 -9.21 7.04
N SER A 246 -29.98 -9.89 5.92
CA SER A 246 -30.28 -9.39 4.59
C SER A 246 -30.72 -10.51 3.65
N PRO A 247 -31.82 -10.34 2.90
CA PRO A 247 -32.23 -11.34 1.91
C PRO A 247 -31.26 -11.39 0.71
N ALA A 248 -30.58 -10.28 0.39
CA ALA A 248 -29.80 -10.09 -0.83
C ALA A 248 -28.28 -10.07 -0.62
N HIS A 249 -27.80 -9.93 0.61
CA HIS A 249 -26.38 -9.72 0.92
C HIS A 249 -25.92 -10.69 2.00
N THR A 250 -24.62 -10.98 1.99
CA THR A 250 -23.93 -11.64 3.12
C THR A 250 -23.33 -10.56 3.99
N LEU A 251 -23.62 -10.56 5.29
CA LEU A 251 -22.93 -9.71 6.26
C LEU A 251 -21.62 -10.39 6.66
N LEU A 252 -20.54 -9.62 6.61
CA LEU A 252 -19.22 -9.99 7.07
C LEU A 252 -18.81 -9.05 8.20
N GLN A 253 -18.67 -9.59 9.41
CA GLN A 253 -18.27 -8.84 10.59
C GLN A 253 -16.84 -9.23 10.96
N ILE A 254 -15.95 -8.24 10.90
CA ILE A 254 -14.52 -8.42 11.14
C ILE A 254 -14.17 -7.65 12.41
N SER A 255 -13.50 -8.33 13.33
CA SER A 255 -12.86 -7.70 14.48
C SER A 255 -11.42 -8.16 14.56
N CYS A 256 -10.48 -7.22 14.61
CA CYS A 256 -9.05 -7.52 14.67
C CYS A 256 -8.27 -6.37 15.32
N ILE A 257 -6.99 -6.63 15.59
CA ILE A 257 -6.09 -5.60 16.11
C ILE A 257 -5.80 -4.60 15.01
N ASP A 258 -5.78 -3.33 15.39
CA ASP A 258 -5.49 -2.25 14.47
C ASP A 258 -4.03 -2.28 14.00
N HIS A 259 -3.83 -2.10 12.70
CA HIS A 259 -2.51 -1.87 12.12
C HIS A 259 -2.58 -0.89 10.95
N LYS A 260 -1.43 -0.32 10.59
CA LYS A 260 -1.32 0.63 9.49
C LYS A 260 -1.83 -0.03 8.20
N GLY A 261 -2.82 0.57 7.54
CA GLY A 261 -3.33 0.04 6.28
C GLY A 261 -4.31 -1.13 6.37
N LEU A 262 -4.79 -1.49 7.57
CA LEU A 262 -5.77 -2.57 7.76
C LEU A 262 -6.94 -2.52 6.77
N LEU A 263 -7.56 -1.34 6.59
CA LEU A 263 -8.70 -1.22 5.67
C LEU A 263 -8.30 -1.50 4.21
N TYR A 264 -7.12 -1.07 3.77
CA TYR A 264 -6.61 -1.43 2.44
C TYR A 264 -6.38 -2.93 2.33
N ASP A 265 -5.78 -3.55 3.34
CA ASP A 265 -5.47 -4.98 3.32
C ASP A 265 -6.75 -5.81 3.15
N ILE A 266 -7.83 -5.44 3.85
CA ILE A 266 -9.17 -6.05 3.73
C ILE A 266 -9.79 -5.77 2.35
N MET A 267 -9.83 -4.50 1.93
CA MET A 267 -10.46 -4.09 0.66
C MET A 267 -9.78 -4.72 -0.55
N ARG A 268 -8.45 -4.86 -0.52
CA ARG A 268 -7.66 -5.59 -1.51
C ARG A 268 -8.04 -7.06 -1.54
N THR A 269 -8.07 -7.74 -0.39
CA THR A 269 -8.48 -9.15 -0.34
C THR A 269 -9.86 -9.37 -0.93
N LEU A 270 -10.82 -8.48 -0.63
CA LEU A 270 -12.16 -8.55 -1.23
C LEU A 270 -12.14 -8.31 -2.73
N LYS A 271 -11.36 -7.33 -3.21
CA LYS A 271 -11.15 -7.05 -4.63
C LYS A 271 -10.56 -8.27 -5.36
N ASP A 272 -9.53 -8.89 -4.82
CA ASP A 272 -8.87 -10.07 -5.41
C ASP A 272 -9.79 -11.29 -5.44
N CYS A 273 -10.69 -11.41 -4.46
CA CYS A 273 -11.74 -12.43 -4.44
C CYS A 273 -12.97 -12.08 -5.32
N ASN A 274 -12.95 -10.97 -6.07
CA ASN A 274 -14.08 -10.47 -6.86
C ASN A 274 -15.38 -10.29 -6.05
N ILE A 275 -15.25 -9.88 -4.79
CA ILE A 275 -16.36 -9.58 -3.89
C ILE A 275 -16.77 -8.12 -4.03
N GLN A 276 -18.06 -7.89 -4.22
CA GLN A 276 -18.66 -6.57 -4.26
C GLN A 276 -19.14 -6.17 -2.87
N ILE A 277 -18.93 -4.91 -2.50
CA ILE A 277 -19.36 -4.36 -1.22
C ILE A 277 -20.54 -3.45 -1.53
N ALA A 278 -21.71 -3.70 -0.94
CA ALA A 278 -22.88 -2.84 -1.06
C ALA A 278 -22.92 -1.77 0.04
N TYR A 279 -22.55 -2.17 1.26
CA TYR A 279 -22.44 -1.28 2.41
C TYR A 279 -21.24 -1.70 3.26
N GLY A 280 -20.54 -0.74 3.84
CA GLY A 280 -19.44 -0.98 4.75
C GLY A 280 -19.35 0.07 5.83
N ARG A 281 -19.07 -0.35 7.07
CA ARG A 281 -18.80 0.53 8.20
C ARG A 281 -17.52 0.12 8.90
N PHE A 282 -16.52 0.98 8.83
CA PHE A 282 -15.25 0.87 9.54
C PHE A 282 -15.28 1.73 10.79
N SER A 283 -15.33 1.07 11.94
CA SER A 283 -15.49 1.73 13.23
C SER A 283 -14.18 2.35 13.74
N PRO A 284 -14.26 3.42 14.55
CA PRO A 284 -13.11 3.96 15.28
C PRO A 284 -12.43 2.90 16.16
N ASN A 285 -11.14 3.10 16.41
CA ASN A 285 -10.37 2.21 17.27
C ASN A 285 -10.93 2.25 18.69
N LYS A 286 -11.25 1.08 19.24
CA LYS A 286 -11.62 0.89 20.64
C LYS A 286 -10.56 0.01 21.29
N SER A 287 -9.72 0.59 22.15
CA SER A 287 -8.73 -0.15 22.95
C SER A 287 -7.75 -1.03 22.14
N GLY A 288 -7.35 -0.56 20.95
CA GLY A 288 -6.44 -1.27 20.05
C GLY A 288 -7.13 -2.18 19.02
N TYR A 289 -8.46 -2.33 19.09
CA TYR A 289 -9.24 -3.15 18.18
C TYR A 289 -10.05 -2.31 17.19
N ARG A 290 -10.28 -2.90 16.01
CA ARG A 290 -11.08 -2.36 14.93
C ARG A 290 -12.21 -3.31 14.61
N GLU A 291 -13.40 -2.73 14.44
CA GLU A 291 -14.60 -3.44 13.99
C GLU A 291 -14.96 -2.95 12.59
N LEU A 292 -15.25 -3.88 11.70
CA LEU A 292 -15.66 -3.60 10.32
C LEU A 292 -16.86 -4.49 9.97
N ASP A 293 -17.99 -3.87 9.63
CA ASP A 293 -19.19 -4.56 9.15
C ASP A 293 -19.35 -4.30 7.66
N LEU A 294 -19.40 -5.35 6.84
CA LEU A 294 -19.54 -5.25 5.38
C LEU A 294 -20.70 -6.10 4.88
N PHE A 295 -21.62 -5.50 4.13
CA PHE A 295 -22.61 -6.23 3.34
C PHE A 295 -22.03 -6.47 1.96
N ILE A 296 -21.84 -7.74 1.63
CA ILE A 296 -21.10 -8.17 0.44
C ILE A 296 -21.94 -9.09 -0.46
N GLN A 297 -21.56 -9.11 -1.73
CA GLN A 297 -22.11 -9.97 -2.78
C GLN A 297 -20.99 -10.58 -3.61
N GLN A 298 -21.27 -11.73 -4.21
CA GLN A 298 -20.43 -12.28 -5.28
C GLN A 298 -20.57 -11.44 -6.55
N LYS A 299 -19.67 -11.64 -7.51
CA LYS A 299 -19.71 -10.99 -8.83
C LYS A 299 -21.03 -11.16 -9.58
N ASP A 300 -21.80 -12.22 -9.31
CA ASP A 300 -23.12 -12.46 -9.90
C ASP A 300 -24.26 -11.72 -9.19
N GLY A 301 -23.94 -10.86 -8.21
CA GLY A 301 -24.90 -10.10 -7.41
C GLY A 301 -25.60 -10.91 -6.33
N LYS A 302 -25.20 -12.17 -6.10
CA LYS A 302 -25.82 -13.03 -5.07
C LYS A 302 -25.02 -13.05 -3.79
N LYS A 303 -25.71 -13.29 -2.67
CA LYS A 303 -25.07 -13.58 -1.38
C LYS A 303 -24.25 -14.88 -1.45
N ILE A 304 -23.24 -15.00 -0.61
CA ILE A 304 -22.41 -16.21 -0.50
C ILE A 304 -23.15 -17.19 0.40
N VAL A 305 -23.79 -18.21 -0.17
CA VAL A 305 -24.53 -19.24 0.59
C VAL A 305 -23.68 -20.48 0.87
N ASP A 306 -22.74 -20.76 -0.03
CA ASP A 306 -21.86 -21.91 0.04
C ASP A 306 -20.88 -21.80 1.23
N PRO A 307 -20.96 -22.70 2.22
CA PRO A 307 -20.12 -22.65 3.42
C PRO A 307 -18.63 -22.85 3.11
N GLU A 308 -18.25 -23.55 2.04
CA GLU A 308 -16.85 -23.69 1.65
C GLU A 308 -16.30 -22.36 1.16
N LYS A 309 -17.06 -21.63 0.33
CA LYS A 309 -16.69 -20.28 -0.13
C LYS A 309 -16.61 -19.28 1.01
N GLN A 310 -17.55 -19.34 1.97
CA GLN A 310 -17.51 -18.50 3.16
C GLN A 310 -16.25 -18.78 3.99
N SER A 311 -15.94 -20.05 4.21
CA SER A 311 -14.77 -20.48 4.98
C SER A 311 -13.47 -20.07 4.30
N ALA A 312 -13.37 -20.25 2.98
CA ALA A 312 -12.21 -19.83 2.19
C ALA A 312 -11.99 -18.31 2.25
N LEU A 313 -13.06 -17.51 2.12
CA LEU A 313 -12.98 -16.06 2.24
C LEU A 313 -12.53 -15.63 3.65
N CYS A 314 -13.12 -16.21 4.70
CA CYS A 314 -12.75 -15.92 6.08
C CYS A 314 -11.30 -16.27 6.36
N PHE A 315 -10.85 -17.43 5.88
CA PHE A 315 -9.47 -17.88 6.02
C PHE A 315 -8.49 -16.93 5.33
N ARG A 316 -8.77 -16.54 4.09
CA ARG A 316 -7.94 -15.59 3.35
C ARG A 316 -7.85 -14.25 4.07
N LEU A 317 -8.98 -13.68 4.50
CA LEU A 317 -9.00 -12.42 5.25
C LEU A 317 -8.17 -12.51 6.54
N LYS A 318 -8.30 -13.60 7.30
CA LYS A 318 -7.51 -13.81 8.52
C LYS A 318 -6.01 -13.80 8.23
N ILE A 319 -5.55 -14.55 7.24
CA ILE A 319 -4.12 -14.58 6.90
C ILE A 319 -3.60 -13.19 6.53
N GLU A 320 -4.32 -12.49 5.65
CA GLU A 320 -3.92 -11.19 5.13
C GLU A 320 -3.92 -10.09 6.20
N MET A 321 -4.85 -10.15 7.17
CA MET A 321 -4.88 -9.23 8.31
C MET A 321 -3.79 -9.53 9.34
N LEU A 322 -3.42 -10.80 9.51
CA LEU A 322 -2.40 -11.21 10.50
C LEU A 322 -0.97 -10.96 10.02
N HIS A 323 -0.74 -11.12 8.72
CA HIS A 323 0.57 -11.01 8.09
C HIS A 323 0.51 -10.05 6.90
N PRO A 324 0.20 -8.76 7.11
CA PRO A 324 0.15 -7.77 6.02
C PRO A 324 1.54 -7.59 5.37
N LEU A 325 2.60 -7.92 6.11
CA LEU A 325 3.98 -8.02 5.67
C LEU A 325 4.60 -9.27 6.29
N ARG A 326 5.48 -9.93 5.54
CA ARG A 326 6.26 -11.09 5.96
C ARG A 326 7.72 -10.68 5.97
N VAL A 327 8.38 -10.88 7.11
CA VAL A 327 9.75 -10.46 7.33
C VAL A 327 10.54 -11.66 7.78
N VAL A 328 11.60 -11.98 7.05
CA VAL A 328 12.53 -13.07 7.36
C VAL A 328 13.93 -12.49 7.41
N VAL A 329 14.71 -12.90 8.40
CA VAL A 329 16.15 -12.64 8.47
C VAL A 329 16.85 -13.96 8.19
N ALA A 330 17.52 -14.05 7.05
CA ALA A 330 18.24 -15.23 6.62
C ALA A 330 19.74 -14.97 6.58
N ASN A 331 20.56 -16.01 6.74
CA ASN A 331 21.99 -15.92 6.52
C ASN A 331 22.34 -16.57 5.18
N ARG A 332 23.06 -15.85 4.32
CA ARG A 332 23.56 -16.34 3.04
C ARG A 332 25.09 -16.35 3.06
N GLY A 333 25.64 -17.39 3.68
CA GLY A 333 27.08 -17.47 3.93
C GLY A 333 27.49 -16.53 5.06
N PRO A 334 28.46 -15.61 4.86
CA PRO A 334 28.83 -14.61 5.88
C PRO A 334 27.83 -13.45 5.99
N ASP A 335 26.94 -13.28 5.00
CA ASP A 335 26.05 -12.14 4.91
C ASP A 335 24.71 -12.43 5.60
N THR A 336 24.17 -11.45 6.33
CA THR A 336 22.80 -11.47 6.85
C THR A 336 21.88 -10.70 5.88
N GLU A 337 20.87 -11.39 5.35
CA GLU A 337 19.87 -10.84 4.44
C GLU A 337 18.54 -10.60 5.20
N LEU A 338 18.01 -9.37 5.12
CA LEU A 338 16.65 -9.05 5.54
C LEU A 338 15.73 -9.14 4.32
N VAL A 339 14.82 -10.10 4.32
CA VAL A 339 13.82 -10.26 3.27
C VAL A 339 12.47 -9.77 3.78
N VAL A 340 11.90 -8.78 3.10
CA VAL A 340 10.56 -8.29 3.37
C VAL A 340 9.70 -8.57 2.15
N ALA A 341 8.65 -9.34 2.33
CA ALA A 341 7.67 -9.66 1.30
C ALA A 341 6.29 -9.17 1.72
N ASP A 342 5.54 -8.63 0.77
CA ASP A 342 4.16 -8.22 0.96
C ASP A 342 3.26 -8.86 -0.10
N PRO A 343 1.99 -9.14 0.21
CA PRO A 343 1.09 -9.76 -0.74
C PRO A 343 0.63 -8.73 -1.79
N VAL A 344 0.78 -9.11 -3.06
CA VAL A 344 0.63 -8.24 -4.23
C VAL A 344 -0.82 -8.27 -4.74
N GLU A 345 -1.38 -7.11 -5.10
CA GLU A 345 -2.66 -7.01 -5.82
C GLU A 345 -2.62 -7.80 -7.14
N LEU A 346 -3.77 -8.23 -7.67
CA LEU A 346 -3.83 -8.81 -9.04
C LEU A 346 -3.22 -7.90 -10.14
N SER A 347 -3.11 -6.60 -9.90
CA SER A 347 -2.44 -5.65 -10.79
C SER A 347 -0.91 -5.72 -10.75
N GLY A 348 -0.31 -6.64 -9.98
CA GLY A 348 1.14 -6.74 -9.79
C GLY A 348 1.73 -5.64 -8.90
N ARG A 349 0.89 -4.91 -8.15
CA ARG A 349 1.35 -3.82 -7.27
C ARG A 349 1.32 -4.28 -5.82
N GLY A 350 2.43 -4.13 -5.12
CA GLY A 350 2.51 -4.37 -3.68
C GLY A 350 1.77 -3.31 -2.86
N ARG A 351 1.73 -3.56 -1.56
CA ARG A 351 1.20 -2.69 -0.52
C ARG A 351 1.97 -1.35 -0.53
N PRO A 352 1.26 -0.21 -0.48
CA PRO A 352 1.86 1.11 -0.38
C PRO A 352 2.89 1.28 0.73
N ARG A 353 3.97 2.00 0.42
CA ARG A 353 4.98 2.51 1.39
C ARG A 353 5.72 1.45 2.22
N VAL A 354 5.72 0.18 1.82
CA VAL A 354 6.47 -0.87 2.53
C VAL A 354 7.96 -0.53 2.64
N PHE A 355 8.59 -0.15 1.53
CA PHE A 355 10.01 0.24 1.52
C PHE A 355 10.30 1.46 2.41
N TYR A 356 9.40 2.44 2.43
CA TYR A 356 9.49 3.58 3.34
C TYR A 356 9.45 3.15 4.81
N ASP A 357 8.51 2.26 5.16
CA ASP A 357 8.33 1.77 6.54
C ASP A 357 9.53 0.93 7.00
N VAL A 358 10.06 0.08 6.12
CA VAL A 358 11.25 -0.75 6.40
C VAL A 358 12.47 0.14 6.64
N THR A 359 12.74 1.08 5.74
CA THR A 359 13.89 1.99 5.89
C THR A 359 13.75 2.89 7.13
N LEU A 360 12.53 3.32 7.48
CA LEU A 360 12.25 4.07 8.70
C LEU A 360 12.53 3.24 9.95
N ALA A 361 12.09 1.97 9.95
CA ALA A 361 12.32 1.05 11.05
C ALA A 361 13.83 0.81 11.25
N LEU A 362 14.57 0.53 10.17
CA LEU A 362 16.02 0.36 10.21
C LEU A 362 16.74 1.60 10.76
N LYS A 363 16.35 2.79 10.27
CA LYS A 363 16.86 4.08 10.79
C LYS A 363 16.57 4.23 12.30
N SER A 364 15.35 3.91 12.73
CA SER A 364 14.93 4.04 14.14
C SER A 364 15.64 3.07 15.07
N LEU A 365 15.99 1.88 14.56
CA LEU A 365 16.79 0.88 15.27
C LEU A 365 18.29 1.15 15.20
N GLY A 366 18.73 2.15 14.43
CA GLY A 366 20.13 2.48 14.25
C GLY A 366 20.94 1.44 13.47
N ILE A 367 20.25 0.59 12.70
CA ILE A 367 20.83 -0.46 11.86
C ILE A 367 21.19 0.15 10.50
N CYS A 368 22.45 0.02 10.09
CA CYS A 368 22.85 0.32 8.72
C CYS A 368 22.73 -0.95 7.88
N ILE A 369 22.25 -0.84 6.64
CA ILE A 369 22.09 -1.99 5.75
C ILE A 369 23.45 -2.51 5.29
N PHE A 370 24.43 -1.62 5.17
CA PHE A 370 25.81 -1.97 4.93
C PHE A 370 26.65 -1.37 6.04
N LEU A 371 27.32 -2.22 6.81
CA LEU A 371 28.40 -1.84 7.72
C LEU A 371 29.64 -2.53 7.16
N VAL A 372 30.69 -1.75 6.93
CA VAL A 372 32.04 -2.27 6.66
C VAL A 372 32.62 -2.85 7.95
#